data_AF-A0AB36JQU0-F1
#
_entry.id   AF-A0AB36JQU0-F1
#
_cell.length_a   1.000
_cell.length_b   1.000
_cell.length_c   1.000
_cell.angle_alpha   90.00
_cell.angle_beta   90.00
_cell.angle_gamma   90.00
#
_symmetry.space_group_name_H-M   'P 1'
#
loop_
_entity.id
_entity.type
_entity.pdbx_description
1 polymer ?
#
loop_
_entity_poly.entity_id
_entity_poly.type
_entity_poly.pdbx_seq_one_letter_code
_entity_poly.pdbx_strand_id
1 'polypeptide(L)' 'MGNVIKTFRDKETKEVYYIGQIYNGGRTEELTALGFLSDKKSDDFSNLKLDELKAKLDELGIEYNPKAKKLELLELLK' A
#
# COMPACT_ATOMS: atom_id res chain seq x y z
N MET A 1 4.73 12.21 3.42
CA MET A 1 4.10 11.04 2.77
C MET A 1 3.13 10.36 3.71
N GLY A 2 1.95 9.96 3.23
CA GLY A 2 1.02 9.07 3.93
C GLY A 2 0.49 8.00 2.98
N ASN A 3 0.27 6.78 3.49
CA ASN A 3 -0.24 5.68 2.66
C ASN A 3 -1.75 5.80 2.54
N VAL A 4 -2.26 5.77 1.31
CA VAL A 4 -3.68 5.91 1.00
C VAL A 4 -4.38 4.63 1.44
N ILE A 5 -5.20 4.74 2.49
CA ILE A 5 -6.01 3.62 3.00
C ILE A 5 -7.47 3.70 2.54
N LYS A 6 -7.86 4.84 1.97
CA LYS A 6 -9.18 5.05 1.38
C LYS A 6 -9.07 5.89 0.12
N THR A 7 -9.68 5.44 -0.97
CA THR A 7 -9.63 6.16 -2.24
C THR A 7 -10.21 7.57 -2.06
N PHE A 8 -9.46 8.59 -2.47
CA PHE A 8 -9.91 9.97 -2.46
C PHE A 8 -9.41 10.71 -3.69
N ARG A 9 -10.11 11.80 -4.03
CA ARG A 9 -9.67 12.72 -5.05
C ARG A 9 -9.06 13.94 -4.38
N ASP A 10 -7.80 14.20 -4.69
CA ASP A 10 -7.14 15.39 -4.20
C ASP A 10 -7.76 16.65 -4.84
N LYS A 11 -7.98 17.68 -4.03
CA LYS A 11 -8.67 18.89 -4.49
C LYS A 11 -7.74 19.86 -5.22
N GLU A 12 -6.45 19.81 -4.93
CA GLU A 12 -5.41 20.69 -5.48
C GLU A 12 -4.89 20.15 -6.81
N THR A 13 -4.47 18.88 -6.84
CA THR A 13 -3.94 18.24 -8.05
C THR A 13 -5.04 17.68 -8.95
N LYS A 14 -6.28 17.56 -8.44
CA LYS A 14 -7.42 16.88 -9.09
C LYS A 14 -7.19 15.39 -9.35
N GLU A 15 -6.06 14.83 -8.89
CA GLU A 15 -5.67 13.44 -9.05
C GLU A 15 -6.47 12.53 -8.12
N VAL A 16 -6.72 11.30 -8.58
CA VAL A 16 -7.41 10.29 -7.77
C VAL A 16 -6.37 9.34 -7.21
N TYR A 17 -6.27 9.30 -5.89
CA TYR A 17 -5.40 8.40 -5.16
C TYR A 17 -6.18 7.16 -4.74
N TYR A 18 -5.68 5.99 -5.14
CA TYR A 18 -6.26 4.69 -4.81
C TYR A 18 -5.62 4.10 -3.57
N ILE A 19 -6.35 3.20 -2.91
CA ILE A 19 -5.84 2.42 -1.78
C ILE A 19 -4.50 1.73 -2.13
N GLY A 20 -3.51 1.85 -1.25
CA GLY A 20 -2.15 1.35 -1.44
C GLY A 20 -1.19 2.31 -2.18
N GLN A 21 -1.67 3.44 -2.70
CA GLN A 21 -0.77 4.47 -3.25
C GLN A 21 -0.15 5.33 -2.14
N ILE A 22 0.98 5.96 -2.45
CA ILE A 22 1.63 6.90 -1.55
C ILE A 22 1.23 8.32 -1.92
N TYR A 23 0.61 9.02 -0.98
CA TYR A 23 0.30 10.43 -1.12
C TYR A 23 1.42 11.28 -0.53
N ASN A 24 1.93 12.25 -1.30
CA ASN A 24 2.97 13.16 -0.86
C ASN A 24 2.62 14.65 -1.02
N GLY A 25 1.33 14.98 -1.04
CA GLY A 25 0.90 16.38 -1.04
C GLY A 25 0.94 17.01 0.36
N GLY A 26 0.74 18.33 0.42
CA GLY A 26 0.76 19.10 1.68
C GLY A 26 -0.39 18.81 2.65
N ARG A 27 -1.39 18.02 2.24
CA ARG A 27 -2.58 17.67 3.03
C ARG A 27 -2.47 16.37 3.83
N THR A 28 -1.25 15.85 4.02
CA THR A 28 -1.07 14.58 4.72
C THR A 28 -1.72 14.58 6.10
N GLU A 29 -1.62 15.66 6.87
CA GLU A 29 -2.20 15.76 8.22
C GLU A 29 -3.74 15.78 8.20
N GLU A 30 -4.35 16.57 7.31
CA GLU A 30 -5.81 16.64 7.14
C GLU A 30 -6.36 15.28 6.73
N LEU A 31 -5.73 14.64 5.73
CA LEU A 31 -6.18 13.36 5.20
C LEU A 31 -5.91 12.20 6.17
N THR A 32 -4.84 12.25 6.96
CA THR A 32 -4.61 11.29 8.06
C THR A 32 -5.67 11.46 9.15
N ALA A 33 -5.97 12.69 9.56
CA ALA A 33 -7.01 12.97 10.58
C ALA A 33 -8.41 12.54 10.12
N LEU A 34 -8.69 12.66 8.82
CA LEU A 34 -9.92 12.17 8.20
C LEU A 34 -9.94 10.65 7.95
N GLY A 35 -8.84 9.94 8.19
CA GLY A 35 -8.71 8.50 7.98
C GLY A 35 -8.61 8.09 6.50
N PHE A 36 -8.19 9.00 5.62
CA PHE A 36 -7.84 8.70 4.22
C PHE A 36 -6.41 8.21 4.08
N LEU A 37 -5.51 8.70 4.94
CA LEU A 37 -4.11 8.29 4.99
C LEU A 37 -3.80 7.60 6.31
N SER A 38 -2.89 6.62 6.25
CA SER A 38 -2.24 6.07 7.43
C SER A 38 -0.88 6.73 7.61
N ASP A 39 -0.63 7.24 8.81
CA ASP A 39 0.66 7.80 9.24
C ASP A 39 1.71 6.71 9.46
N LYS A 40 1.26 5.48 9.76
CA LYS A 40 2.14 4.33 9.73
C LYS A 40 2.57 4.07 8.30
N LYS A 41 3.90 4.00 8.08
CA LYS A 41 4.52 3.13 7.06
C LYS A 41 3.97 1.71 7.25
N SER A 42 2.74 1.49 6.85
CA SER A 42 2.29 0.14 6.62
C SER A 42 2.82 -0.18 5.25
N ASP A 43 3.85 -1.00 5.24
CA ASP A 43 4.10 -2.01 4.22
C ASP A 43 2.80 -2.81 3.95
N ASP A 44 1.78 -2.12 3.42
CA ASP A 44 0.45 -2.65 3.13
C ASP A 44 0.51 -3.34 1.77
N PHE A 45 1.41 -4.32 1.72
CA PHE A 45 1.35 -5.46 0.81
C PHE A 45 -0.04 -6.13 0.87
N SER A 46 -0.87 -5.87 1.90
CA SER A 46 -2.26 -6.30 2.05
C SER A 46 -3.12 -5.97 0.83
N ASN A 47 -2.86 -4.85 0.15
CA ASN A 47 -3.62 -4.47 -1.04
C ASN A 47 -2.99 -4.95 -2.35
N LEU A 48 -1.74 -5.43 -2.33
CA LEU A 48 -1.11 -6.00 -3.51
C LEU A 48 -1.83 -7.27 -3.94
N LYS A 49 -1.92 -7.46 -5.26
CA LYS A 49 -2.41 -8.72 -5.83
C LYS A 49 -1.40 -9.82 -5.53
N LEU A 50 -1.88 -11.06 -5.54
CA LEU A 50 -1.04 -12.23 -5.31
C LEU A 50 0.17 -12.25 -6.26
N ASP A 51 -0.03 -11.81 -7.51
CA ASP A 51 1.02 -11.63 -8.51
C ASP A 51 2.08 -10.60 -8.11
N GLU A 52 1.68 -9.46 -7.57
CA GLU A 52 2.59 -8.38 -7.13
C GLU A 52 3.35 -8.76 -5.85
N LEU A 53 2.72 -9.52 -4.95
CA LEU A 53 3.39 -10.08 -3.79
C LEU A 53 4.48 -11.07 -4.22
N LYS A 54 4.17 -11.95 -5.18
CA LYS A 54 5.13 -12.89 -5.75
C LYS A 54 6.28 -12.17 -6.45
N ALA A 55 5.98 -11.14 -7.24
CA ALA A 55 6.99 -10.33 -7.92
C ALA A 55 7.94 -9.67 -6.93
N LYS A 56 7.41 -9.07 -5.85
CA LYS A 56 8.25 -8.48 -4.80
C LYS A 56 9.09 -9.50 -4.04
N LEU A 57 8.54 -10.67 -3.73
CA LEU A 57 9.30 -11.73 -3.06
C LEU A 57 10.43 -12.24 -3.97
N ASP A 58 10.16 -12.39 -5.27
CA ASP A 58 11.17 -12.77 -6.27
C ASP A 58 12.25 -11.68 -6.41
N GLU A 59 11.88 -10.40 -6.47
CA GLU A 59 12.82 -9.27 -6.47
C GLU A 59 13.70 -9.21 -5.22
N LEU A 60 13.13 -9.56 -4.06
CA LEU A 60 13.85 -9.60 -2.78
C LEU A 60 14.66 -10.90 -2.60
N GLY A 61 14.54 -11.87 -3.51
CA GLY A 61 15.18 -13.18 -3.41
C GLY A 61 14.65 -14.03 -2.26
N ILE A 62 13.41 -13.78 -1.82
CA ILE A 62 12.75 -14.52 -0.75
C ILE A 62 12.08 -15.75 -1.36
N GLU A 63 12.56 -16.94 -1.00
CA GLU A 63 11.89 -18.18 -1.40
C GLU A 63 10.49 -18.25 -0.77
N TYR A 64 9.48 -18.29 -1.62
CA TYR A 64 8.10 -18.48 -1.22
C TYR A 64 7.52 -19.74 -1.86
N ASN A 65 6.55 -20.34 -1.17
CA ASN A 65 5.89 -21.50 -1.73
C ASN A 65 4.98 -21.04 -2.90
N PRO A 66 5.07 -21.59 -4.12
CA PRO A 66 4.23 -21.13 -5.25
C PRO A 66 2.73 -21.35 -5.02
N LYS A 67 2.39 -22.27 -4.10
CA LYS A 67 1.03 -22.55 -3.59
C LYS A 67 0.65 -21.73 -2.34
N ALA A 68 1.54 -20.86 -1.84
CA ALA A 68 1.28 -20.01 -0.71
C ALA A 68 0.10 -19.08 -0.99
N LYS A 69 -0.72 -18.86 0.03
CA LYS A 69 -1.86 -17.93 -0.06
C LYS A 69 -1.37 -16.49 0.00
N LYS A 70 -2.20 -15.56 -0.46
CA LYS A 70 -1.96 -14.12 -0.37
C LYS A 70 -1.49 -13.68 1.03
N LEU A 71 -2.09 -14.22 2.10
CA LEU A 71 -1.71 -13.93 3.49
C LEU A 71 -0.29 -14.38 3.84
N GLU A 72 0.13 -15.56 3.40
CA GLU A 72 1.47 -16.09 3.69
C GLU A 72 2.55 -15.31 2.94
N LEU A 73 2.29 -14.96 1.67
CA LEU A 73 3.17 -14.12 0.86
C LEU A 73 3.30 -12.71 1.45
N LEU A 74 2.18 -12.20 1.98
CA LEU A 74 2.12 -10.92 2.68
C LEU A 74 2.92 -10.95 3.99
N GLU A 75 2.83 -12.02 4.77
CA GLU A 75 3.61 -12.16 6.01
C GLU A 75 5.11 -12.25 5.76
N LEU A 76 5.54 -12.86 4.65
CA LEU A 76 6.95 -12.91 4.26
C LEU A 76 7.52 -11.55 3.85
N LEU A 77 6.66 -10.62 3.44
CA LEU A 77 7.04 -9.28 3.03
C LEU A 77 7.05 -8.27 4.19
N LYS A 78 6.44 -8.62 5.33
CA LYS A 78 6.24 -7.74 6.49
C LYS A 78 7.51 -7.57 7.33
#